data_AF-A0AAV2MNU6-F1
#
_entry.id   AF-A0AAV2MNU6-F1
#
_cell.length_a   1.000
_cell.length_b   1.000
_cell.length_c   1.000
_cell.angle_alpha   90.00
_cell.angle_beta   90.00
_cell.angle_gamma   90.00
#
_symmetry.space_group_name_H-M   'P 1'
#
loop_
_entity.id
_entity.type
_entity.pdbx_description
1 polymer ?
#
loop_
_entity_poly.entity_id
_entity_poly.type
_entity_poly.pdbx_seq_one_letter_code
_entity_poly.pdbx_strand_id
1 'polypeptide(L)'
;MWSSGKRSGSGLDTTSSSVAAKILSISCYSDHNFMTCCIPTHRLFVHVRRLVAHGHKVGVVKQTETSAIKASGANKNALFTRELTALYTKSTLVGEDVNPVCTFEDRPQGCEEGAMDPPHSCLLCISETWDKRKQLTVGLVAVQPSTGDVFLDCFSDSPSRSELEARVLKLNPVEILVSSELSELSLKLLHSITTASPHADDRARLETRDGALFDFSAALDTVTKFYAQSQGKDSQALSCVASLESPVVCCLGPLILYLQEFNLERVLRSQCNFQRLLSGSEILTLGAATLKNLEILRNQTDGMVRGSLLWVLDHTRTAFGRRLMRKWVSQPLTDPRCTNTTVCAPLLFDACGSGVVEGKKFRGCARGDLCNRKMACCGTDLCNGFAPTGPSIVLPLLASAIFTLCVL
;
A
#
# COMPACT_ATOMS: atom_id res chain seq x y z
N MET A 1 25.45 5.46 -14.76
CA MET A 1 25.51 5.97 -16.15
C MET A 1 24.15 5.69 -16.76
N TRP A 2 23.35 6.71 -17.00
CA TRP A 2 22.01 6.53 -17.58
C TRP A 2 22.16 6.31 -19.09
N SER A 3 21.46 5.33 -19.65
CA SER A 3 21.49 5.05 -21.09
C SER A 3 20.09 4.64 -21.55
N SER A 4 19.48 5.40 -22.46
CA SER A 4 18.30 4.94 -23.20
C SER A 4 18.13 5.66 -24.54
N GLY A 5 17.83 4.87 -25.59
CA GLY A 5 17.05 5.28 -26.76
C GLY A 5 17.83 5.75 -27.99
N LYS A 6 17.98 4.87 -29.01
CA LYS A 6 18.43 5.25 -30.36
C LYS A 6 17.44 6.23 -31.00
N ARG A 7 17.95 7.22 -31.73
CA ARG A 7 17.16 8.15 -32.57
C ARG A 7 16.26 7.40 -33.56
N SER A 8 14.95 7.58 -33.45
CA SER A 8 14.04 7.58 -34.59
C SER A 8 13.53 9.01 -34.81
N GLY A 9 13.47 9.45 -36.06
CA GLY A 9 13.18 10.83 -36.43
C GLY A 9 11.79 11.32 -36.03
N SER A 10 11.70 12.64 -35.88
CA SER A 10 10.48 13.46 -35.73
C SER A 10 9.56 13.15 -34.55
N GLY A 11 9.95 13.66 -33.38
CA GLY A 11 9.12 13.74 -32.18
C GLY A 11 10.01 14.18 -31.01
N LEU A 12 9.53 15.02 -30.09
CA LEU A 12 10.22 15.28 -28.83
C LEU A 12 10.19 13.99 -27.98
N ASP A 13 11.03 13.01 -28.33
CA ASP A 13 11.25 11.85 -27.48
C ASP A 13 12.11 12.30 -26.30
N THR A 14 11.46 12.51 -25.16
CA THR A 14 12.11 12.90 -23.91
C THR A 14 13.02 11.77 -23.43
N THR A 15 14.29 11.83 -23.82
CA THR A 15 15.33 10.91 -23.32
C THR A 15 15.36 10.88 -21.79
N SER A 16 15.70 9.75 -21.19
CA SER A 16 15.77 9.61 -19.72
C SER A 16 16.62 10.70 -19.05
N SER A 17 17.70 11.13 -19.69
CA SER A 17 18.55 12.23 -19.23
C SER A 17 17.88 13.60 -19.21
N SER A 18 17.00 13.92 -20.18
CA SER A 18 16.29 15.21 -20.16
C SER A 18 15.19 15.24 -19.09
N VAL A 19 14.54 14.10 -18.84
CA VAL A 19 13.61 13.92 -17.71
C VAL A 19 14.35 14.09 -16.38
N ALA A 20 15.51 13.43 -16.23
CA ALA A 20 16.34 13.54 -15.04
C ALA A 20 16.80 14.98 -14.78
N ALA A 21 17.25 15.68 -15.81
CA ALA A 21 17.69 17.08 -15.72
C ALA A 21 16.59 17.98 -15.16
N LYS A 22 15.37 17.84 -15.70
CA LYS A 22 14.20 18.63 -15.30
C LYS A 22 13.77 18.35 -13.86
N ILE A 23 13.68 17.07 -13.48
CA ILE A 23 13.14 16.65 -12.17
C ILE A 23 14.18 16.80 -11.06
N LEU A 24 15.43 16.43 -11.33
CA LEU A 24 16.51 16.42 -10.34
C LEU A 24 17.24 17.75 -10.24
N SER A 25 16.98 18.67 -11.18
CA SER A 25 17.67 19.96 -11.31
C SER A 25 19.18 19.78 -11.50
N ILE A 26 19.54 18.87 -12.41
CA ILE A 26 20.94 18.56 -12.75
C ILE A 26 21.24 18.96 -14.19
N SER A 27 22.50 19.30 -14.47
CA SER A 27 22.95 19.64 -15.82
C SER A 27 22.92 18.41 -16.73
N CYS A 28 22.47 18.62 -17.97
CA CYS A 28 22.45 17.62 -19.02
C CYS A 28 23.19 18.16 -20.23
N TYR A 29 24.09 17.37 -20.79
CA TYR A 29 24.92 17.74 -21.93
C TYR A 29 24.96 16.63 -22.98
N SER A 30 25.29 16.97 -24.22
CA SER A 30 25.44 15.97 -25.29
C SER A 30 26.80 15.30 -25.15
N ASP A 31 26.80 13.96 -25.09
CA ASP A 31 27.98 13.12 -25.07
C ASP A 31 27.84 12.00 -26.10
N HIS A 32 28.73 12.00 -27.09
CA HIS A 32 28.63 11.17 -28.29
C HIS A 32 27.23 11.22 -28.94
N ASN A 33 26.45 10.14 -28.84
CA ASN A 33 25.14 10.00 -29.48
C ASN A 33 23.96 10.35 -28.56
N PHE A 34 24.20 10.61 -27.28
CA PHE A 34 23.15 10.72 -26.26
C PHE A 34 23.26 11.99 -25.42
N MET A 35 22.13 12.44 -24.90
CA MET A 35 22.12 13.40 -23.81
C MET A 35 22.44 12.65 -22.51
N THR A 36 23.34 13.19 -21.70
CA THR A 36 23.88 12.51 -20.52
C THR A 36 23.77 13.39 -19.27
N CYS A 37 23.44 12.75 -18.15
CA CYS A 37 23.49 13.32 -16.82
C CYS A 37 24.16 12.32 -15.85
N CYS A 38 24.78 12.83 -14.80
CA CYS A 38 25.58 12.04 -13.86
C CYS A 38 25.21 12.37 -12.42
N ILE A 39 25.15 11.34 -11.57
CA ILE A 39 24.95 11.45 -10.13
C ILE A 39 25.99 10.56 -9.41
N PRO A 40 26.48 10.96 -8.24
CA PRO A 40 27.37 10.11 -7.45
C PRO A 40 26.59 8.94 -6.83
N THR A 41 27.23 7.78 -6.72
CA THR A 41 26.58 6.53 -6.29
C THR A 41 25.95 6.62 -4.90
N HIS A 42 26.61 7.29 -3.94
CA HIS A 42 26.09 7.47 -2.59
C HIS A 42 24.82 8.34 -2.52
N ARG A 43 24.46 9.08 -3.59
CA ARG A 43 23.21 9.86 -3.69
C ARG A 43 22.12 9.13 -4.47
N LEU A 44 22.32 7.86 -4.82
CA LEU A 44 21.36 7.07 -5.59
C LEU A 44 19.96 7.13 -4.96
N PHE A 45 19.85 6.84 -3.66
CA PHE A 45 18.56 6.82 -2.94
C PHE A 45 17.78 8.14 -3.06
N VAL A 46 18.47 9.29 -2.99
CA VAL A 46 17.86 10.62 -3.09
C VAL A 46 17.22 10.83 -4.46
N HIS A 47 17.96 10.52 -5.52
CA HIS A 47 17.51 10.75 -6.88
C HIS A 47 16.45 9.74 -7.32
N VAL A 48 16.59 8.47 -6.93
CA VAL A 48 15.57 7.44 -7.17
C VAL A 48 14.24 7.83 -6.52
N ARG A 49 14.24 8.22 -5.24
CA ARG A 49 13.02 8.65 -4.54
C ARG A 49 12.35 9.85 -5.22
N ARG A 50 13.12 10.86 -5.66
CA ARG A 50 12.57 12.03 -6.38
C ARG A 50 11.90 11.65 -7.71
N LEU A 51 12.52 10.78 -8.50
CA LEU A 51 11.96 10.32 -9.77
C LEU A 51 10.70 9.47 -9.58
N VAL A 52 10.73 8.59 -8.57
CA VAL A 52 9.58 7.76 -8.20
C VAL A 52 8.43 8.63 -7.69
N ALA A 53 8.69 9.67 -6.89
CA ALA A 53 7.67 10.64 -6.46
C ALA A 53 6.99 11.34 -7.65
N HIS A 54 7.74 11.61 -8.72
CA HIS A 54 7.18 12.14 -9.99
C HIS A 54 6.44 11.07 -10.83
N GLY A 55 6.31 9.84 -10.33
CA GLY A 55 5.55 8.76 -10.96
C GLY A 55 6.35 7.94 -11.99
N HIS A 56 7.66 8.13 -12.11
CA HIS A 56 8.49 7.34 -13.02
C HIS A 56 8.83 5.95 -12.44
N LYS A 57 8.85 4.94 -13.31
CA LYS A 57 9.41 3.61 -13.02
C LYS A 57 10.92 3.68 -13.23
N VAL A 58 11.71 3.40 -12.20
CA VAL A 58 13.16 3.59 -12.20
C VAL A 58 13.87 2.24 -12.11
N GLY A 59 14.76 1.95 -13.06
CA GLY A 59 15.63 0.77 -13.03
C GLY A 59 17.04 1.11 -12.58
N VAL A 60 17.59 0.33 -11.66
CA VAL A 60 18.98 0.44 -11.20
C VAL A 60 19.80 -0.67 -11.82
N VAL A 61 20.72 -0.25 -12.70
CA VAL A 61 21.66 -1.13 -13.40
C VAL A 61 23.02 -1.08 -12.68
N LYS A 62 23.47 -2.22 -12.16
CA LYS A 62 24.77 -2.35 -11.46
C LYS A 62 25.75 -3.19 -12.29
N GLN A 63 27.02 -3.10 -11.94
CA GLN A 63 28.07 -3.96 -12.51
C GLN A 63 28.01 -5.32 -11.81
N THR A 64 28.12 -6.41 -12.58
CA THR A 64 28.02 -7.78 -12.05
C THR A 64 29.36 -8.42 -11.70
N GLU A 65 30.46 -7.79 -12.12
CA GLU A 65 31.82 -8.27 -11.91
C GLU A 65 32.69 -7.19 -11.25
N THR A 66 33.66 -7.62 -10.42
CA THR A 66 34.64 -6.73 -9.79
C THR A 66 35.90 -6.63 -10.65
N SER A 67 36.68 -5.55 -10.48
CA SER A 67 37.93 -5.34 -11.22
C SER A 67 38.92 -6.49 -11.06
N ALA A 68 39.03 -7.05 -9.85
CA ALA A 68 39.91 -8.19 -9.56
C ALA A 68 39.49 -9.45 -10.31
N ILE A 69 38.20 -9.82 -10.25
CA ILE A 69 37.66 -11.01 -10.93
C ILE A 69 37.79 -10.84 -12.45
N LYS A 70 37.49 -9.65 -12.96
CA LYS A 70 37.60 -9.34 -14.39
C LYS A 70 39.03 -9.46 -14.90
N ALA A 71 40.02 -8.94 -14.16
CA ALA A 71 41.42 -9.01 -14.55
C ALA A 71 41.93 -10.46 -14.68
N SER A 72 41.42 -11.37 -13.83
CA SER A 72 41.71 -12.80 -13.89
C SER A 72 40.85 -13.60 -14.88
N GLY A 73 39.75 -13.01 -15.38
CA GLY A 73 38.76 -13.71 -16.18
C GLY A 73 39.08 -13.74 -17.68
N ALA A 74 38.36 -14.58 -18.41
CA ALA A 74 38.44 -14.66 -19.87
C ALA A 74 38.07 -13.33 -20.56
N ASN A 75 37.22 -12.51 -19.91
CA ASN A 75 36.71 -11.26 -20.44
C ASN A 75 37.47 -9.99 -20.00
N LYS A 76 38.75 -10.13 -19.65
CA LYS A 76 39.59 -9.05 -19.09
C LYS A 76 39.67 -7.79 -19.97
N ASN A 77 39.61 -7.95 -21.30
CA ASN A 77 39.78 -6.85 -22.25
C ASN A 77 38.47 -6.19 -22.69
N ALA A 78 37.31 -6.70 -22.30
CA ALA A 78 36.02 -6.10 -22.68
C ALA A 78 35.49 -5.14 -21.62
N LEU A 79 34.37 -4.48 -21.91
CA LEU A 79 33.66 -3.63 -20.97
C LEU A 79 33.09 -4.43 -19.79
N PHE A 80 32.93 -3.76 -18.64
CA PHE A 80 32.25 -4.35 -17.48
C PHE A 80 30.81 -4.76 -17.82
N THR A 81 30.47 -6.00 -17.52
CA THR A 81 29.11 -6.51 -17.64
C THR A 81 28.19 -5.82 -16.65
N ARG A 82 26.97 -5.53 -17.09
CA ARG A 82 25.96 -4.78 -16.33
C ARG A 82 24.60 -5.40 -16.54
N GLU A 83 23.81 -5.46 -15.47
CA GLU A 83 22.45 -5.98 -15.52
C GLU A 83 21.52 -5.13 -14.66
N LEU A 84 20.22 -5.21 -14.96
CA LEU A 84 19.19 -4.59 -14.16
C LEU A 84 19.04 -5.37 -12.85
N THR A 85 19.42 -4.75 -11.74
CA THR A 85 19.40 -5.40 -10.42
C THR A 85 18.11 -5.14 -9.64
N ALA A 86 17.51 -3.97 -9.82
CA ALA A 86 16.30 -3.59 -9.10
C ALA A 86 15.45 -2.62 -9.94
N LEU A 87 14.14 -2.70 -9.75
CA LEU A 87 13.15 -1.76 -10.27
C LEU A 87 12.43 -1.09 -9.09
N TYR A 88 12.06 0.17 -9.25
CA TYR A 88 11.36 0.94 -8.22
C TYR A 88 10.20 1.73 -8.83
N THR A 89 9.05 1.66 -8.16
CA THR A 89 7.85 2.46 -8.39
C THR A 89 7.33 3.00 -7.06
N LYS A 90 6.25 3.80 -7.08
CA LYS A 90 5.71 4.43 -5.86
C LYS A 90 5.33 3.42 -4.78
N SER A 91 4.85 2.23 -5.16
CA SER A 91 4.48 1.19 -4.21
C SER A 91 5.60 0.20 -3.85
N THR A 92 6.70 0.17 -4.61
CA THR A 92 7.77 -0.85 -4.50
C THR A 92 9.12 -0.29 -4.03
N LEU A 93 9.12 0.81 -3.26
CA LEU A 93 10.32 1.41 -2.65
C LEU A 93 10.87 0.55 -1.48
N VAL A 94 11.29 -0.67 -1.79
CA VAL A 94 11.82 -1.66 -0.84
C VAL A 94 13.26 -2.01 -1.24
N GLY A 95 14.20 -1.86 -0.29
CA GLY A 95 15.59 -2.29 -0.48
C GLY A 95 16.62 -1.33 0.12
N GLU A 96 17.84 -1.81 0.29
CA GLU A 96 18.96 -1.06 0.86
C GLU A 96 19.37 0.16 0.01
N ASP A 97 19.21 0.07 -1.31
CA ASP A 97 19.59 1.15 -2.25
C ASP A 97 18.74 2.42 -2.10
N VAL A 98 17.55 2.31 -1.49
CA VAL A 98 16.57 3.40 -1.38
C VAL A 98 16.19 3.76 0.06
N ASN A 99 16.50 2.89 1.03
CA ASN A 99 16.17 3.07 2.44
C ASN A 99 17.46 3.10 3.28
N PRO A 100 18.18 4.25 3.33
CA PRO A 100 19.34 4.39 4.19
C PRO A 100 18.93 4.33 5.66
N VAL A 101 19.83 3.83 6.51
CA VAL A 101 19.65 3.88 7.96
C VAL A 101 19.87 5.32 8.42
N CYS A 102 18.80 6.03 8.75
CA CYS A 102 18.86 7.36 9.36
C CYS A 102 18.77 7.24 10.87
N THR A 103 19.62 7.96 11.61
CA THR A 103 19.42 8.15 13.04
C THR A 103 18.30 9.18 13.27
N PHE A 104 17.59 9.08 14.41
CA PHE A 104 16.51 10.01 14.74
C PHE A 104 16.97 11.48 14.83
N GLU A 105 18.27 11.69 15.07
CA GLU A 105 18.91 13.00 15.28
C GLU A 105 19.32 13.68 13.96
N ASP A 106 19.54 12.91 12.88
CA ASP A 106 19.86 13.42 11.54
C ASP A 106 18.65 13.96 10.76
N ARG A 107 17.51 14.20 11.44
CA ARG A 107 16.33 14.79 10.78
C ARG A 107 16.67 16.22 10.36
N PRO A 108 16.61 16.55 9.06
CA PRO A 108 16.67 17.95 8.64
C PRO A 108 15.45 18.66 9.24
N GLN A 109 15.69 19.70 10.05
CA GLN A 109 14.65 20.66 10.44
C GLN A 109 14.07 21.27 9.14
N GLY A 110 12.89 20.82 8.73
CA GLY A 110 12.23 21.24 7.49
C GLY A 110 11.72 20.10 6.60
N CYS A 111 12.08 18.84 6.88
CA CYS A 111 11.31 17.71 6.33
C CYS A 111 10.09 17.49 7.23
N GLU A 112 8.90 17.83 6.73
CA GLU A 112 7.64 17.42 7.35
C GLU A 112 7.70 15.92 7.70
N GLU A 113 6.98 15.53 8.74
CA GLU A 113 6.95 14.19 9.37
C GLU A 113 6.67 12.98 8.43
N GLY A 114 6.60 13.19 7.10
CA GLY A 114 6.35 12.21 6.06
C GLY A 114 7.56 11.65 5.30
N ALA A 115 8.81 11.97 5.68
CA ALA A 115 10.00 11.49 4.95
C ALA A 115 10.49 10.07 5.34
N MET A 116 9.88 9.45 6.35
CA MET A 116 10.13 8.06 6.73
C MET A 116 8.89 7.23 6.42
N ASP A 117 8.87 6.70 5.20
CA ASP A 117 7.77 6.01 4.52
C ASP A 117 6.45 6.82 4.44
N PRO A 118 5.98 7.23 3.24
CA PRO A 118 4.59 7.67 3.14
C PRO A 118 3.72 6.52 3.69
N PRO A 119 2.80 6.79 4.64
CA PRO A 119 2.09 5.74 5.36
C PRO A 119 1.21 4.81 4.48
N HIS A 120 1.25 4.98 3.14
CA HIS A 120 0.34 4.41 2.16
C HIS A 120 1.06 3.94 0.88
N SER A 121 2.16 3.16 0.97
CA SER A 121 2.75 2.52 -0.22
C SER A 121 1.92 1.31 -0.72
N CYS A 122 0.62 1.51 -0.91
CA CYS A 122 -0.31 0.48 -1.34
C CYS A 122 -0.38 0.41 -2.88
N LEU A 123 -0.17 -0.79 -3.40
CA LEU A 123 -0.42 -1.18 -4.79
C LEU A 123 -1.81 -1.79 -4.87
N LEU A 124 -2.65 -1.29 -5.76
CA LEU A 124 -4.02 -1.76 -5.94
C LEU A 124 -4.21 -2.40 -7.32
N CYS A 125 -4.68 -3.63 -7.40
CA CYS A 125 -5.11 -4.28 -8.64
C CYS A 125 -6.64 -4.35 -8.69
N ILE A 126 -7.22 -4.00 -9.85
CA ILE A 126 -8.66 -3.98 -10.06
C ILE A 126 -9.01 -4.84 -11.29
N SER A 127 -10.03 -5.67 -11.15
CA SER A 127 -10.63 -6.46 -12.21
C SER A 127 -12.14 -6.25 -12.23
N GLU A 128 -12.73 -6.25 -13.41
CA GLU A 128 -14.16 -6.08 -13.61
C GLU A 128 -14.72 -7.25 -14.39
N THR A 129 -15.86 -7.76 -13.93
CA THR A 129 -16.59 -8.83 -14.62
C THR A 129 -18.06 -8.46 -14.71
N TRP A 130 -18.64 -8.67 -15.89
CA TRP A 130 -20.06 -8.42 -16.14
C TRP A 130 -20.80 -9.75 -16.18
N ASP A 131 -21.78 -9.91 -15.30
CA ASP A 131 -22.63 -11.10 -15.33
C ASP A 131 -23.70 -10.99 -16.44
N LYS A 132 -24.31 -12.12 -16.82
CA LYS A 132 -25.38 -12.22 -17.83
C LYS A 132 -26.56 -11.29 -17.55
N ARG A 133 -26.78 -10.94 -16.27
CA ARG A 133 -27.81 -10.01 -15.81
C ARG A 133 -27.41 -8.53 -15.91
N LYS A 134 -26.27 -8.21 -16.55
CA LYS A 134 -25.67 -6.86 -16.62
C LYS A 134 -25.36 -6.24 -15.26
N GLN A 135 -25.14 -7.08 -14.26
CA GLN A 135 -24.61 -6.65 -12.96
C GLN A 135 -23.09 -6.66 -13.03
N LEU A 136 -22.47 -5.55 -12.63
CA LEU A 136 -21.02 -5.45 -12.54
C LEU A 136 -20.56 -6.00 -11.20
N THR A 137 -19.58 -6.89 -11.25
CA THR A 137 -18.83 -7.34 -10.08
C THR A 137 -17.37 -6.92 -10.24
N VAL A 138 -16.86 -6.22 -9.21
CA VAL A 138 -15.50 -5.73 -9.16
C VAL A 138 -14.70 -6.57 -8.17
N GLY A 139 -13.55 -7.08 -8.63
CA GLY A 139 -12.54 -7.71 -7.80
C GLY A 139 -11.43 -6.72 -7.47
N LEU A 140 -10.93 -6.79 -6.25
CA LEU A 140 -9.90 -5.90 -5.75
C LEU A 140 -8.86 -6.67 -4.95
N VAL A 141 -7.58 -6.43 -5.26
CA VAL A 141 -6.45 -6.94 -4.49
C VAL A 141 -5.48 -5.79 -4.22
N ALA A 142 -5.32 -5.43 -2.95
CA ALA A 142 -4.36 -4.43 -2.51
C ALA A 142 -3.19 -5.11 -1.81
N VAL A 143 -1.97 -4.70 -2.13
CA VAL A 143 -0.75 -5.21 -1.50
C VAL A 143 0.08 -4.03 -1.04
N GLN A 144 0.61 -4.14 0.18
CA GLN A 144 1.61 -3.21 0.68
C GLN A 144 2.95 -3.94 0.81
N PRO A 145 3.86 -3.81 -0.18
CA PRO A 145 5.12 -4.57 -0.19
C PRO A 145 6.02 -4.30 1.02
N SER A 146 5.94 -3.09 1.61
CA SER A 146 6.74 -2.69 2.77
C SER A 146 6.32 -3.39 4.07
N THR A 147 5.03 -3.68 4.27
CA THR A 147 4.51 -4.35 5.47
C THR A 147 4.19 -5.82 5.25
N GLY A 148 3.98 -6.23 4.00
CA GLY A 148 3.54 -7.56 3.64
C GLY A 148 2.04 -7.80 3.81
N ASP A 149 1.25 -6.74 4.07
CA ASP A 149 -0.20 -6.83 4.20
C ASP A 149 -0.86 -7.00 2.81
N VAL A 150 -1.85 -7.88 2.74
CA VAL A 150 -2.62 -8.14 1.52
C VAL A 150 -4.11 -8.03 1.83
N PHE A 151 -4.78 -7.11 1.14
CA PHE A 151 -6.21 -6.89 1.25
C PHE A 151 -6.93 -7.42 0.02
N LEU A 152 -8.01 -8.16 0.24
CA LEU A 152 -8.86 -8.72 -0.80
C LEU A 152 -10.28 -8.20 -0.64
N ASP A 153 -10.95 -7.89 -1.74
CA ASP A 153 -12.38 -7.60 -1.71
C ASP A 153 -13.06 -7.96 -3.03
N CYS A 154 -14.34 -8.30 -2.95
CA CYS A 154 -15.18 -8.58 -4.11
C CYS A 154 -16.58 -8.07 -3.81
N PHE A 155 -17.12 -7.25 -4.71
CA PHE A 155 -18.42 -6.63 -4.50
C PHE A 155 -19.10 -6.34 -5.83
N SER A 156 -20.43 -6.35 -5.81
CA SER A 156 -21.21 -5.82 -6.93
C SER A 156 -21.27 -4.31 -6.84
N ASP A 157 -21.08 -3.62 -7.96
CA ASP A 157 -21.11 -2.16 -8.02
C ASP A 157 -22.22 -1.65 -8.95
N SER A 158 -22.64 -0.42 -8.69
CA SER A 158 -23.63 0.30 -9.46
C SER A 158 -22.96 1.03 -10.65
N PRO A 159 -23.75 1.57 -11.59
CA PRO A 159 -23.22 2.36 -12.70
C PRO A 159 -22.43 3.61 -12.26
N SER A 160 -22.68 4.14 -11.06
CA SER A 160 -21.96 5.30 -10.49
C SER A 160 -20.62 4.94 -9.84
N ARG A 161 -20.28 3.64 -9.72
CA ARG A 161 -19.02 3.16 -9.14
C ARG A 161 -18.77 3.60 -7.69
N SER A 162 -19.84 3.81 -6.93
CA SER A 162 -19.76 4.34 -5.55
C SER A 162 -19.01 3.39 -4.60
N GLU A 163 -19.16 2.08 -4.80
CA GLU A 163 -18.51 1.08 -3.96
C GLU A 163 -17.01 1.01 -4.25
N LEU A 164 -16.62 1.04 -5.54
CA LEU A 164 -15.23 1.12 -5.95
C LEU A 164 -14.57 2.40 -5.44
N GLU A 165 -15.22 3.55 -5.62
CA GLU A 165 -14.73 4.84 -5.13
C GLU A 165 -14.47 4.80 -3.62
N ALA A 166 -15.40 4.25 -2.83
CA ALA A 166 -15.25 4.17 -1.38
C ALA A 166 -14.01 3.37 -0.97
N ARG A 167 -13.70 2.27 -1.67
CA ARG A 167 -12.55 1.40 -1.37
C ARG A 167 -11.24 2.03 -1.78
N VAL A 168 -11.20 2.70 -2.94
CA VAL A 168 -10.03 3.47 -3.37
C VAL A 168 -9.71 4.58 -2.38
N LEU A 169 -10.72 5.30 -1.88
CA LEU A 169 -10.53 6.36 -0.87
C LEU A 169 -10.06 5.81 0.48
N LYS A 170 -10.58 4.65 0.92
CA LYS A 170 -10.16 4.00 2.17
C LYS A 170 -8.70 3.53 2.10
N LEU A 171 -8.32 2.88 1.00
CA LEU A 171 -6.97 2.34 0.80
C LEU A 171 -5.95 3.43 0.46
N ASN A 172 -6.38 4.50 -0.22
CA ASN A 172 -5.55 5.59 -0.74
C ASN A 172 -4.28 5.05 -1.46
N PRO A 173 -4.44 4.29 -2.56
CA PRO A 173 -3.32 3.65 -3.23
C PRO A 173 -2.43 4.67 -3.94
N VAL A 174 -1.11 4.42 -3.93
CA VAL A 174 -0.12 5.24 -4.65
C VAL A 174 0.16 4.70 -6.05
N GLU A 175 -0.26 3.47 -6.32
CA GLU A 175 -0.12 2.81 -7.61
C GLU A 175 -1.30 1.89 -7.85
N ILE A 176 -1.89 1.96 -9.05
CA ILE A 176 -3.07 1.20 -9.44
C ILE A 176 -2.74 0.43 -10.72
N LEU A 177 -2.90 -0.88 -10.67
CA LEU A 177 -2.75 -1.83 -11.77
C LEU A 177 -4.13 -2.12 -12.38
N VAL A 178 -4.28 -1.90 -13.68
CA VAL A 178 -5.54 -2.09 -14.40
C VAL A 178 -5.34 -2.84 -15.72
N SER A 179 -6.38 -3.50 -16.19
CA SER A 179 -6.47 -4.04 -17.55
C SER A 179 -6.59 -2.94 -18.59
N SER A 180 -6.07 -3.17 -19.81
CA SER A 180 -6.30 -2.34 -20.99
C SER A 180 -7.77 -2.29 -21.43
N GLU A 181 -8.56 -3.30 -21.04
CA GLU A 181 -9.96 -3.46 -21.42
C GLU A 181 -10.94 -3.02 -20.31
N LEU A 182 -10.46 -2.24 -19.32
CA LEU A 182 -11.31 -1.75 -18.23
C LEU A 182 -12.45 -0.86 -18.75
N SER A 183 -13.62 -0.89 -18.09
CA SER A 183 -14.75 -0.06 -18.52
C SER A 183 -14.42 1.44 -18.47
N GLU A 184 -14.90 2.20 -19.47
CA GLU A 184 -14.61 3.64 -19.58
C GLU A 184 -15.03 4.43 -18.32
N LEU A 185 -16.12 4.04 -17.68
CA LEU A 185 -16.62 4.69 -16.47
C LEU A 185 -15.63 4.54 -15.31
N SER A 186 -15.08 3.35 -15.13
CA SER A 186 -14.10 3.07 -14.09
C SER A 186 -12.76 3.73 -14.40
N LEU A 187 -12.32 3.73 -15.66
CA LEU A 187 -11.14 4.48 -16.07
C LEU A 187 -11.29 5.99 -15.81
N LYS A 188 -12.45 6.58 -16.12
CA LYS A 188 -12.73 8.00 -15.83
C LYS A 188 -12.72 8.29 -14.33
N LEU A 189 -13.31 7.41 -13.50
CA LEU A 189 -13.26 7.53 -12.04
C LEU A 189 -11.81 7.48 -11.53
N LEU A 190 -11.04 6.47 -11.93
CA LEU A 190 -9.64 6.31 -11.50
C LEU A 190 -8.78 7.49 -11.99
N HIS A 191 -9.01 7.98 -13.21
CA HIS A 191 -8.33 9.16 -13.72
C HIS A 191 -8.67 10.40 -12.91
N SER A 192 -9.95 10.59 -12.55
CA SER A 192 -10.37 11.69 -11.66
C SER A 192 -9.69 11.60 -10.29
N ILE A 193 -9.61 10.41 -9.69
CA ILE A 193 -8.96 10.22 -8.39
C ILE A 193 -7.44 10.45 -8.47
N THR A 194 -6.78 9.94 -9.51
CA THR A 194 -5.32 10.09 -9.69
C THR A 194 -4.90 11.52 -10.01
N THR A 195 -5.77 12.30 -10.66
CA THR A 195 -5.56 13.72 -10.99
C THR A 195 -6.08 14.69 -9.93
N ALA A 196 -6.88 14.24 -8.97
CA ALA A 196 -7.44 15.08 -7.90
C ALA A 196 -6.38 15.75 -7.04
N SER A 197 -5.20 15.14 -6.88
CA SER A 197 -4.12 15.76 -6.10
C SER A 197 -3.46 16.90 -6.88
N PRO A 198 -3.47 18.14 -6.32
CA PRO A 198 -2.83 19.30 -6.96
C PRO A 198 -1.31 19.13 -7.04
N HIS A 199 -0.73 18.41 -6.08
CA HIS A 199 0.70 18.14 -6.02
C HIS A 199 1.07 16.97 -6.92
N ALA A 200 1.93 17.22 -7.92
CA ALA A 200 2.41 16.18 -8.84
C ALA A 200 3.08 15.01 -8.11
N ASP A 201 3.73 15.28 -6.98
CA ASP A 201 4.41 14.28 -6.15
C ASP A 201 3.47 13.26 -5.49
N ASP A 202 2.21 13.64 -5.24
CA ASP A 202 1.22 12.82 -4.53
C ASP A 202 0.21 12.12 -5.46
N ARG A 203 0.35 12.27 -6.78
CA ARG A 203 -0.54 11.61 -7.75
C ARG A 203 -0.32 10.09 -7.78
N ALA A 204 -1.38 9.31 -7.72
CA ALA A 204 -1.28 7.87 -7.88
C ALA A 204 -0.85 7.52 -9.32
N ARG A 205 0.08 6.55 -9.45
CA ARG A 205 0.53 6.04 -10.75
C ARG A 205 -0.48 5.02 -11.27
N LEU A 206 -0.95 5.17 -12.50
CA LEU A 206 -1.77 4.15 -13.18
C LEU A 206 -0.88 3.31 -14.11
N GLU A 207 -0.86 2.00 -13.90
CA GLU A 207 -0.16 1.03 -14.74
C GLU A 207 -1.19 0.17 -15.47
N THR A 208 -1.15 0.17 -16.79
CA THR A 208 -2.01 -0.66 -17.63
C THR A 208 -1.27 -1.91 -18.07
N ARG A 209 -1.94 -3.07 -18.01
CA ARG A 209 -1.45 -4.36 -18.50
C ARG A 209 -2.42 -4.96 -19.51
N ASP A 210 -1.92 -5.91 -20.29
CA ASP A 210 -2.70 -6.62 -21.30
C ASP A 210 -3.91 -7.33 -20.68
N GLY A 211 -5.07 -7.20 -21.33
CA GLY A 211 -6.35 -7.75 -20.86
C GLY A 211 -6.33 -9.26 -20.74
N ALA A 212 -5.59 -9.95 -21.61
CA ALA A 212 -5.46 -11.41 -21.58
C ALA A 212 -4.89 -11.95 -20.26
N LEU A 213 -4.12 -11.14 -19.50
CA LEU A 213 -3.61 -11.54 -18.19
C LEU A 213 -4.69 -11.56 -17.10
N PHE A 214 -5.75 -10.78 -17.28
CA PHE A 214 -6.87 -10.69 -16.34
C PHE A 214 -7.96 -11.74 -16.62
N ASP A 215 -7.86 -12.49 -17.72
CA ASP A 215 -8.76 -13.60 -18.00
C ASP A 215 -8.65 -14.67 -16.91
N PHE A 216 -9.79 -15.18 -16.45
CA PHE A 216 -9.85 -16.10 -15.32
C PHE A 216 -8.99 -17.36 -15.51
N SER A 217 -8.96 -17.92 -16.73
CA SER A 217 -8.16 -19.11 -17.04
C SER A 217 -6.65 -18.84 -16.93
N ALA A 218 -6.17 -17.75 -17.53
CA ALA A 218 -4.76 -17.35 -17.52
C ALA A 218 -4.30 -16.94 -16.11
N ALA A 219 -5.13 -16.17 -15.40
CA ALA A 219 -4.87 -15.76 -14.03
C ALA A 219 -4.81 -16.97 -13.09
N LEU A 220 -5.75 -17.91 -13.20
CA LEU A 220 -5.76 -19.12 -12.38
C LEU A 220 -4.53 -20.02 -12.65
N ASP A 221 -4.14 -20.19 -13.91
CA ASP A 221 -2.93 -20.94 -14.28
C ASP A 221 -1.67 -20.29 -13.67
N THR A 222 -1.57 -18.96 -13.73
CA THR A 222 -0.47 -18.21 -13.11
C THR A 222 -0.45 -18.39 -11.60
N VAL A 223 -1.60 -18.25 -10.94
CA VAL A 223 -1.72 -18.38 -9.47
C VAL A 223 -1.40 -19.82 -9.03
N THR A 224 -1.90 -20.83 -9.73
CA THR A 224 -1.64 -22.24 -9.39
C THR A 224 -0.17 -22.59 -9.60
N LYS A 225 0.46 -22.15 -10.70
CA LYS A 225 1.91 -22.29 -10.92
C LYS A 225 2.73 -21.63 -9.82
N PHE A 226 2.34 -20.42 -9.39
CA PHE A 226 3.04 -19.68 -8.35
C PHE A 226 3.06 -20.42 -7.01
N TYR A 227 1.90 -20.93 -6.56
CA TYR A 227 1.82 -21.67 -5.30
C TYR A 227 2.34 -23.11 -5.40
N ALA A 228 2.32 -23.73 -6.59
CA ALA A 228 2.86 -25.09 -6.78
C ALA A 228 4.39 -25.16 -6.68
N GLN A 229 5.10 -24.07 -6.97
CA GLN A 229 6.57 -24.00 -6.91
C GLN A 229 7.13 -24.01 -5.47
N SER A 230 6.29 -23.78 -4.47
CA SER A 230 6.68 -23.79 -3.06
C SER A 230 6.62 -25.23 -2.52
N GLN A 231 7.79 -25.86 -2.47
CA GLN A 231 7.96 -27.26 -2.03
C GLN A 231 7.71 -27.39 -0.52
N GLY A 232 6.52 -27.85 -0.13
CA GLY A 232 6.26 -28.48 1.18
C GLY A 232 5.16 -27.82 2.01
N LYS A 233 3.96 -28.44 2.02
CA LYS A 233 2.73 -28.11 2.78
C LYS A 233 1.71 -27.13 2.15
N ASP A 234 1.80 -26.82 0.87
CA ASP A 234 0.88 -25.87 0.20
C ASP A 234 -0.46 -26.45 -0.32
N SER A 235 -0.88 -27.63 0.16
CA SER A 235 -2.24 -28.13 -0.13
C SER A 235 -3.33 -27.22 0.45
N GLN A 236 -3.06 -26.54 1.57
CA GLN A 236 -3.95 -25.52 2.13
C GLN A 236 -3.96 -24.23 1.28
N ALA A 237 -2.81 -23.79 0.78
CA ALA A 237 -2.68 -22.60 -0.07
C ALA A 237 -3.57 -22.69 -1.33
N LEU A 238 -3.49 -23.81 -2.04
CA LEU A 238 -4.30 -24.06 -3.24
C LEU A 238 -5.80 -24.16 -2.91
N SER A 239 -6.15 -24.74 -1.76
CA SER A 239 -7.55 -24.80 -1.31
C SER A 239 -8.12 -23.43 -0.98
N CYS A 240 -7.32 -22.53 -0.37
CA CYS A 240 -7.73 -21.17 -0.09
C CYS A 240 -7.91 -20.37 -1.38
N VAL A 241 -6.99 -20.49 -2.34
CA VAL A 241 -7.12 -19.85 -3.66
C VAL A 241 -8.38 -20.33 -4.39
N ALA A 242 -8.66 -21.63 -4.33
CA ALA A 242 -9.88 -22.20 -4.92
C ALA A 242 -11.17 -21.66 -4.29
N SER A 243 -11.10 -21.19 -3.04
CA SER A 243 -12.24 -20.56 -2.35
C SER A 243 -12.45 -19.07 -2.68
N LEU A 244 -11.49 -18.43 -3.37
CA LEU A 244 -11.58 -17.01 -3.71
C LEU A 244 -12.57 -16.76 -4.85
N GLU A 245 -13.18 -15.58 -4.85
CA GLU A 245 -14.08 -15.17 -5.91
C GLU A 245 -13.31 -14.97 -7.23
N SER A 246 -13.95 -15.31 -8.35
CA SER A 246 -13.32 -15.25 -9.68
C SER A 246 -12.67 -13.90 -10.00
N PRO A 247 -13.29 -12.72 -9.72
CA PRO A 247 -12.68 -11.42 -9.97
C PRO A 247 -11.42 -11.15 -9.12
N VAL A 248 -11.33 -11.74 -7.93
CA VAL A 248 -10.15 -11.60 -7.05
C VAL A 248 -8.98 -12.40 -7.62
N VAL A 249 -9.24 -13.60 -8.15
CA VAL A 249 -8.23 -14.42 -8.85
C VAL A 249 -7.72 -13.69 -10.09
N CYS A 250 -8.61 -13.08 -10.87
CA CYS A 250 -8.28 -12.26 -12.03
C CYS A 250 -7.38 -11.05 -11.69
N CYS A 251 -7.42 -10.54 -10.46
CA CYS A 251 -6.48 -9.52 -10.00
C CYS A 251 -5.15 -10.12 -9.53
N LEU A 252 -5.22 -11.26 -8.83
CA LEU A 252 -4.06 -11.88 -8.19
C LEU A 252 -3.04 -12.38 -9.21
N GLY A 253 -3.48 -12.96 -10.33
CA GLY A 253 -2.60 -13.44 -11.41
C GLY A 253 -1.68 -12.34 -11.98
N PRO A 254 -2.23 -11.27 -12.58
CA PRO A 254 -1.45 -10.12 -13.06
C PRO A 254 -0.58 -9.49 -11.98
N LEU A 255 -1.06 -9.45 -10.73
CA LEU A 255 -0.31 -8.87 -9.61
C LEU A 255 0.91 -9.71 -9.23
N ILE A 256 0.82 -11.04 -9.28
CA ILE A 256 1.98 -11.94 -9.10
C ILE A 256 3.02 -11.65 -10.17
N LEU A 257 2.62 -11.62 -11.45
CA LEU A 257 3.54 -11.32 -12.56
C LEU A 257 4.17 -9.93 -12.41
N TYR A 258 3.38 -8.94 -12.00
CA TYR A 258 3.87 -7.60 -11.73
C TYR A 258 4.95 -7.61 -10.65
N LEU A 259 4.66 -8.19 -9.47
CA LEU A 259 5.59 -8.22 -8.35
C LEU A 259 6.84 -9.08 -8.62
N GLN A 260 6.75 -10.08 -9.49
CA GLN A 260 7.90 -10.88 -9.94
C GLN A 260 8.93 -10.01 -10.70
N GLU A 261 8.50 -8.99 -11.46
CA GLU A 261 9.43 -8.05 -12.10
C GLU A 261 10.28 -7.28 -11.09
N PHE A 262 9.77 -7.12 -9.86
CA PHE A 262 10.45 -6.41 -8.76
C PHE A 262 11.13 -7.36 -7.76
N ASN A 263 11.03 -8.69 -7.95
CA ASN A 263 11.44 -9.71 -6.96
C ASN A 263 10.74 -9.55 -5.58
N LEU A 264 9.49 -9.06 -5.59
CA LEU A 264 8.67 -8.83 -4.38
C LEU A 264 7.48 -9.80 -4.28
N GLU A 265 7.43 -10.82 -5.14
CA GLU A 265 6.33 -11.79 -5.20
C GLU A 265 6.20 -12.62 -3.92
N ARG A 266 7.29 -12.71 -3.13
CA ARG A 266 7.34 -13.44 -1.86
C ARG A 266 6.27 -12.98 -0.86
N VAL A 267 5.85 -11.72 -0.92
CA VAL A 267 4.78 -11.15 -0.08
C VAL A 267 3.47 -11.93 -0.22
N LEU A 268 3.21 -12.47 -1.42
CA LEU A 268 2.00 -13.23 -1.72
C LEU A 268 2.08 -14.70 -1.31
N ARG A 269 3.23 -15.21 -0.83
CA ARG A 269 3.34 -16.64 -0.47
C ARG A 269 2.60 -17.00 0.81
N SER A 270 2.48 -16.08 1.75
CA SER A 270 1.86 -16.35 3.06
C SER A 270 0.37 -15.96 3.03
N GLN A 271 -0.53 -16.92 2.80
CA GLN A 271 -1.97 -16.63 2.70
C GLN A 271 -2.59 -16.23 4.05
N CYS A 272 -1.91 -16.50 5.18
CA CYS A 272 -2.33 -16.01 6.49
C CYS A 272 -2.37 -14.48 6.60
N ASN A 273 -1.73 -13.76 5.67
CA ASN A 273 -1.76 -12.29 5.61
C ASN A 273 -2.95 -11.74 4.82
N PHE A 274 -3.78 -12.60 4.22
CA PHE A 274 -4.91 -12.15 3.40
C PHE A 274 -6.05 -11.70 4.31
N GLN A 275 -6.36 -10.41 4.23
CA GLN A 275 -7.44 -9.78 4.98
C GLN A 275 -8.54 -9.35 4.03
N ARG A 276 -9.80 -9.70 4.34
CA ARG A 276 -10.93 -9.13 3.61
C ARG A 276 -11.11 -7.66 4.01
N LEU A 277 -11.21 -6.76 3.03
CA LEU A 277 -11.23 -5.33 3.29
C LEU A 277 -12.49 -4.89 4.06
N LEU A 278 -13.66 -5.42 3.70
CA LEU A 278 -14.92 -5.17 4.38
C LEU A 278 -15.58 -6.50 4.78
N SER A 279 -15.77 -6.71 6.08
CA SER A 279 -16.56 -7.82 6.62
C SER A 279 -17.92 -7.28 7.08
N GLY A 280 -18.97 -7.59 6.31
CA GLY A 280 -20.25 -6.87 6.33
C GLY A 280 -21.06 -6.86 7.63
N SER A 281 -20.68 -7.62 8.68
CA SER A 281 -21.44 -7.66 9.94
C SER A 281 -20.78 -6.93 11.12
N GLU A 282 -19.51 -6.53 11.02
CA GLU A 282 -18.73 -6.04 12.18
C GLU A 282 -18.27 -4.58 12.07
N ILE A 283 -18.40 -3.98 10.88
CA ILE A 283 -17.85 -2.67 10.54
C ILE A 283 -18.95 -1.77 9.97
N LEU A 284 -18.93 -0.49 10.34
CA LEU A 284 -19.81 0.54 9.81
C LEU A 284 -19.46 0.82 8.35
N THR A 285 -20.43 0.64 7.47
CA THR A 285 -20.26 0.93 6.04
C THR A 285 -20.27 2.44 5.80
N LEU A 286 -19.09 3.03 5.65
CA LEU A 286 -18.92 4.40 5.20
C LEU A 286 -18.77 4.44 3.67
N GLY A 287 -19.69 5.13 2.99
CA GLY A 287 -19.64 5.37 1.55
C GLY A 287 -18.64 6.46 1.16
N ALA A 288 -18.34 6.57 -0.14
CA ALA A 288 -17.37 7.54 -0.67
C ALA A 288 -17.73 9.00 -0.33
N ALA A 289 -19.00 9.38 -0.53
CA ALA A 289 -19.51 10.71 -0.22
C ALA A 289 -19.39 11.03 1.28
N THR A 290 -19.69 10.08 2.16
CA THR A 290 -19.58 10.24 3.62
C THR A 290 -18.13 10.46 4.04
N LEU A 291 -17.19 9.64 3.52
CA LEU A 291 -15.76 9.78 3.81
C LEU A 291 -15.21 11.15 3.41
N LYS A 292 -15.67 11.65 2.25
CA LYS A 292 -15.30 12.97 1.73
C LYS A 292 -15.95 14.09 2.52
N ASN A 293 -17.27 14.07 2.70
CA ASN A 293 -18.04 15.18 3.27
C ASN A 293 -17.74 15.40 4.76
N LEU A 294 -17.48 14.32 5.50
CA LEU A 294 -17.09 14.39 6.90
C LEU A 294 -15.57 14.54 7.08
N GLU A 295 -14.82 14.71 5.98
CA GLU A 295 -13.36 14.86 5.97
C GLU A 295 -12.66 13.84 6.88
N ILE A 296 -13.04 12.56 6.75
CA ILE A 296 -12.63 11.52 7.72
C ILE A 296 -11.13 11.25 7.62
N LEU A 297 -10.60 11.17 6.39
CA LEU A 297 -9.23 10.76 6.11
C LEU A 297 -8.35 11.86 5.54
N ARG A 298 -8.94 12.78 4.77
CA ARG A 298 -8.31 13.92 4.10
C ARG A 298 -9.33 15.06 4.04
N ASN A 299 -8.86 16.30 4.09
CA ASN A 299 -9.74 17.45 3.87
C ASN A 299 -10.06 17.61 2.37
N GLN A 300 -11.09 18.42 2.05
CA GLN A 300 -11.46 18.73 0.66
C GLN A 300 -10.82 20.02 0.13
N THR A 301 -10.11 20.79 0.96
CA THR A 301 -9.55 22.09 0.57
C THR A 301 -8.22 21.95 -0.17
N ASP A 302 -7.28 21.18 0.38
CA ASP A 302 -5.95 20.93 -0.20
C ASP A 302 -5.66 19.43 -0.40
N GLY A 303 -6.56 18.54 0.04
CA GLY A 303 -6.41 17.08 -0.07
C GLY A 303 -5.41 16.50 0.93
N MET A 304 -4.94 17.27 1.91
CA MET A 304 -4.00 16.81 2.92
C MET A 304 -4.73 16.12 4.08
N VAL A 305 -3.97 15.37 4.87
CA VAL A 305 -4.50 14.75 6.11
C VAL A 305 -4.79 15.82 7.15
N ARG A 306 -4.01 16.92 7.18
CA ARG A 306 -4.20 18.03 8.11
C ARG A 306 -5.61 18.60 7.99
N GLY A 307 -6.29 18.82 9.12
CA GLY A 307 -7.69 19.29 9.12
C GLY A 307 -8.74 18.18 8.98
N SER A 308 -8.35 16.93 8.69
CA SER A 308 -9.26 15.78 8.73
C SER A 308 -9.48 15.26 10.15
N LEU A 309 -10.52 14.42 10.34
CA LEU A 309 -10.74 13.70 11.60
C LEU A 309 -9.53 12.83 11.98
N LEU A 310 -8.92 12.15 11.01
CA LEU A 310 -7.71 11.36 11.25
C LEU A 310 -6.58 12.21 11.84
N TRP A 311 -6.38 13.43 11.35
CA TRP A 311 -5.36 14.34 11.89
C TRP A 311 -5.68 14.78 13.33
N VAL A 312 -6.94 15.02 13.66
CA VAL A 312 -7.36 15.38 15.03
C VAL A 312 -7.11 14.22 16.01
N LEU A 313 -7.30 12.99 15.58
CA LEU A 313 -7.20 11.81 16.45
C LEU A 313 -5.79 11.18 16.49
N ASP A 314 -4.95 11.43 15.48
CA ASP A 314 -3.63 10.80 15.38
C ASP A 314 -2.61 11.45 16.33
N HIS A 315 -2.50 10.88 17.53
CA HIS A 315 -1.43 11.15 18.48
C HIS A 315 -0.44 9.98 18.60
N THR A 316 -0.35 9.14 17.58
CA THR A 316 0.50 7.96 17.61
C THR A 316 1.98 8.34 17.53
N ARG A 317 2.82 7.64 18.30
CA ARG A 317 4.27 7.89 18.32
C ARG A 317 5.05 7.03 17.33
N THR A 318 4.39 6.05 16.70
CA THR A 318 5.03 5.09 15.79
C THR A 318 4.29 5.04 14.46
N ALA A 319 5.03 4.80 13.38
CA ALA A 319 4.47 4.72 12.03
C ALA A 319 3.45 3.57 11.89
N PHE A 320 3.70 2.42 12.55
CA PHE A 320 2.74 1.31 12.56
C PHE A 320 1.48 1.63 13.37
N GLY A 321 1.60 2.38 14.48
CA GLY A 321 0.45 2.88 15.23
C GLY A 321 -0.44 3.78 14.38
N ARG A 322 0.17 4.71 13.63
CA ARG A 322 -0.54 5.60 12.70
C ARG A 322 -1.32 4.82 11.63
N ARG A 323 -0.71 3.79 11.03
CA ARG A 323 -1.36 2.93 10.04
C ARG A 323 -2.59 2.23 10.63
N LEU A 324 -2.47 1.70 11.85
CA LEU A 324 -3.59 1.08 12.54
C LEU A 324 -4.70 2.09 12.88
N MET A 325 -4.32 3.28 13.34
CA MET A 325 -5.28 4.34 13.67
C MET A 325 -6.12 4.72 12.44
N ARG A 326 -5.50 4.84 11.26
CA ARG A 326 -6.24 5.03 10.01
C ARG A 326 -7.22 3.90 9.71
N LYS A 327 -6.83 2.64 9.96
CA LYS A 327 -7.73 1.49 9.78
C LYS A 327 -8.95 1.62 10.70
N TRP A 328 -8.75 1.98 11.97
CA TRP A 328 -9.85 2.16 12.92
C TRP A 328 -10.79 3.31 12.54
N VAL A 329 -10.24 4.46 12.15
CA VAL A 329 -11.04 5.62 11.76
C VAL A 329 -11.83 5.37 10.47
N SER A 330 -11.26 4.62 9.51
CA SER A 330 -11.94 4.29 8.25
C SER A 330 -12.91 3.12 8.34
N GLN A 331 -12.83 2.32 9.42
CA GLN A 331 -13.66 1.13 9.65
C GLN A 331 -14.14 1.06 11.11
N PRO A 332 -15.03 1.96 11.55
CA PRO A 332 -15.57 1.92 12.91
C PRO A 332 -16.32 0.61 13.16
N LEU A 333 -16.18 0.04 14.36
CA LEU A 333 -16.88 -1.19 14.73
C LEU A 333 -18.36 -0.92 15.05
N THR A 334 -19.23 -1.85 14.67
CA THR A 334 -20.68 -1.77 14.93
C THR A 334 -21.12 -2.55 16.17
N ASP A 335 -20.33 -3.55 16.60
CA ASP A 335 -20.68 -4.38 17.76
C ASP A 335 -20.53 -3.58 19.07
N PRO A 336 -21.62 -3.34 19.83
CA PRO A 336 -21.56 -2.63 21.10
C PRO A 336 -20.65 -3.30 22.13
N ARG A 337 -20.41 -4.61 22.05
CA ARG A 337 -19.48 -5.34 22.93
C ARG A 337 -18.02 -5.00 22.63
N CYS A 338 -17.72 -4.61 21.40
CA CYS A 338 -16.39 -4.21 20.96
C CYS A 338 -16.15 -2.70 21.11
N THR A 339 -17.21 -1.88 21.08
CA THR A 339 -17.12 -0.42 21.29
C THR A 339 -17.14 -0.02 22.76
N ASN A 340 -17.66 -0.87 23.65
CA ASN A 340 -17.67 -0.64 25.09
C ASN A 340 -16.29 -0.93 25.71
N THR A 341 -15.28 -0.16 25.31
CA THR A 341 -14.02 -0.08 26.06
C THR A 341 -14.32 0.76 27.30
N THR A 342 -14.47 0.08 28.43
CA THR A 342 -14.36 0.76 29.73
C THR A 342 -12.98 1.41 29.74
N VAL A 343 -12.94 2.74 29.77
CA VAL A 343 -11.69 3.49 29.95
C VAL A 343 -11.02 2.89 31.18
N CYS A 344 -9.90 2.18 30.98
CA CYS A 344 -9.16 1.63 32.11
C CYS A 344 -8.76 2.81 32.98
N ALA A 345 -9.19 2.81 34.25
CA ALA A 345 -8.76 3.85 35.17
C ALA A 345 -7.22 3.81 35.24
N PRO A 346 -6.52 4.88 34.81
CA PRO A 346 -5.06 4.83 34.57
C PRO A 346 -4.24 4.62 35.86
N LEU A 347 -4.87 4.71 37.03
CA LEU A 347 -4.24 4.51 38.33
C LEU A 347 -4.28 3.05 38.84
N LEU A 348 -5.09 2.18 38.24
CA LEU A 348 -5.37 0.85 38.79
C LEU A 348 -5.23 -0.30 37.79
N PHE A 349 -5.24 -0.04 36.48
CA PHE A 349 -5.18 -1.08 35.45
C PHE A 349 -4.27 -0.65 34.30
N ASP A 350 -3.28 -1.49 33.98
CA ASP A 350 -2.19 -1.22 33.05
C ASP A 350 -2.16 -2.20 31.85
N ALA A 351 -3.04 -3.20 31.82
CA ALA A 351 -3.10 -4.19 30.75
C ALA A 351 -4.53 -4.52 30.30
N CYS A 352 -4.69 -4.82 29.01
CA CYS A 352 -5.90 -5.46 28.49
C CYS A 352 -5.84 -6.97 28.72
N GLY A 353 -6.88 -7.53 29.36
CA GLY A 353 -7.03 -8.94 29.66
C GLY A 353 -8.20 -9.57 28.92
N SER A 354 -8.05 -10.84 28.54
CA SER A 354 -9.17 -11.69 28.17
C SER A 354 -9.20 -12.93 29.06
N GLY A 355 -10.39 -13.35 29.46
CA GLY A 355 -10.56 -14.55 30.26
C GLY A 355 -11.85 -15.27 29.92
N VAL A 356 -12.01 -16.47 30.47
CA VAL A 356 -13.21 -17.29 30.32
C VAL A 356 -13.72 -17.63 31.71
N VAL A 357 -14.95 -17.20 32.00
CA VAL A 357 -15.67 -17.58 33.23
C VAL A 357 -16.94 -18.30 32.77
N GLU A 358 -17.15 -19.51 33.28
CA GLU A 358 -18.33 -20.34 32.96
C GLU A 358 -18.58 -20.53 31.45
N GLY A 359 -17.50 -20.71 30.68
CA GLY A 359 -17.56 -20.91 29.23
C GLY A 359 -17.84 -19.65 28.41
N LYS A 360 -18.03 -18.49 29.04
CA LYS A 360 -18.20 -17.19 28.35
C LYS A 360 -16.90 -16.39 28.36
N LYS A 361 -16.49 -15.92 27.18
CA LYS A 361 -15.27 -15.12 26.98
C LYS A 361 -15.55 -13.65 27.30
N PHE A 362 -14.80 -13.08 28.23
CA PHE A 362 -14.87 -11.66 28.60
C PHE A 362 -13.57 -10.95 28.21
N ARG A 363 -13.66 -9.66 27.86
CA ARG A 363 -12.53 -8.77 27.57
C ARG A 363 -12.67 -7.52 28.42
N GLY A 364 -11.57 -7.06 29.03
CA GLY A 364 -11.59 -5.89 29.91
C GLY A 364 -10.20 -5.47 30.37
N CYS A 365 -10.14 -4.47 31.26
CA CYS A 365 -8.91 -3.96 31.87
C CYS A 365 -8.52 -4.80 33.09
N ALA A 366 -7.24 -5.13 33.24
CA ALA A 366 -6.69 -5.86 34.38
C ALA A 366 -5.34 -5.28 34.80
N ARG A 367 -4.89 -5.61 36.02
CA ARG A 367 -3.50 -5.36 36.45
C ARG A 367 -2.58 -6.41 35.85
N GLY A 368 -1.42 -6.01 35.36
CA GLY A 368 -0.38 -6.91 34.86
C GLY A 368 -0.01 -8.01 35.87
N ASP A 369 -0.05 -7.68 37.17
CA ASP A 369 0.21 -8.61 38.28
C ASP A 369 -0.80 -9.78 38.38
N LEU A 370 -2.00 -9.65 37.80
CA LEU A 370 -3.05 -10.68 37.82
C LEU A 370 -2.94 -11.66 36.64
N CYS A 371 -1.89 -11.55 35.83
CA CYS A 371 -1.71 -12.36 34.64
C CYS A 371 -1.25 -13.80 34.94
N ASN A 372 -2.17 -14.61 35.48
CA ASN A 372 -1.99 -16.05 35.69
C ASN A 372 -2.76 -16.87 34.64
N ARG A 373 -2.36 -18.12 34.39
CA ARG A 373 -2.84 -19.01 33.29
C ARG A 373 -4.36 -19.07 33.01
N LYS A 374 -5.24 -18.68 33.95
CA LYS A 374 -6.70 -18.56 33.72
C LYS A 374 -7.12 -17.29 32.96
N MET A 375 -6.23 -16.31 32.87
CA MET A 375 -6.41 -15.00 32.24
C MET A 375 -5.27 -14.83 31.23
N ALA A 376 -5.62 -14.69 29.95
CA ALA A 376 -4.66 -14.37 28.91
C ALA A 376 -4.64 -12.84 28.80
N CYS A 377 -3.70 -12.20 29.49
CA CYS A 377 -3.37 -10.80 29.20
C CYS A 377 -2.50 -10.78 27.97
N CYS A 378 -2.77 -9.82 27.09
CA CYS A 378 -1.94 -9.64 25.91
C CYS A 378 -0.58 -9.13 26.37
N GLY A 379 0.42 -10.02 26.39
CA GLY A 379 1.81 -9.65 26.63
C GLY A 379 2.34 -8.65 25.60
N THR A 380 1.70 -8.53 24.43
CA THR A 380 2.03 -7.53 23.40
C THR A 380 0.94 -7.20 22.38
N ASP A 381 -0.21 -7.90 22.29
CA ASP A 381 -1.04 -7.82 21.07
C ASP A 381 -2.46 -7.23 21.15
N LEU A 382 -2.87 -6.57 22.26
CA LEU A 382 -4.11 -5.76 22.25
C LEU A 382 -4.01 -4.44 23.04
N CYS A 383 -2.80 -3.99 23.34
CA CYS A 383 -2.55 -2.64 23.86
C CYS A 383 -1.84 -1.83 22.77
N ASN A 384 -2.57 -1.43 21.74
CA ASN A 384 -2.10 -0.29 20.94
C ASN A 384 -2.17 0.94 21.83
N GLY A 385 -1.00 1.51 22.08
CA GLY A 385 -0.76 2.52 23.11
C GLY A 385 -1.76 3.66 23.04
N PHE A 386 -2.55 3.76 24.10
CA PHE A 386 -3.08 5.03 24.56
C PHE A 386 -2.84 5.09 26.06
N ALA A 387 -1.72 5.68 26.47
CA ALA A 387 -1.66 6.33 27.77
C ALA A 387 -2.33 7.71 27.54
N PRO A 388 -3.53 7.98 28.09
CA PRO A 388 -4.13 9.29 28.00
C PRO A 388 -3.30 10.23 28.87
N THR A 389 -2.37 10.97 28.28
CA THR A 389 -1.85 12.19 28.90
C THR A 389 -2.59 13.37 28.30
N GLY A 390 -3.81 13.62 28.78
CA GLY A 390 -4.60 14.78 28.38
C GLY A 390 -6.12 14.53 28.41
N PRO A 391 -6.96 15.57 28.40
CA PRO A 391 -8.41 15.47 28.58
C PRO A 391 -9.09 14.86 27.35
N SER A 392 -8.99 13.54 27.19
CA SER A 392 -9.54 12.76 26.08
C SER A 392 -11.01 12.36 26.29
N ILE A 393 -11.84 13.28 26.80
CA ILE A 393 -13.30 13.11 26.90
C ILE A 393 -13.97 13.18 25.50
N VAL A 394 -13.23 13.60 24.46
CA VAL A 394 -13.77 13.85 23.12
C VAL A 394 -13.88 12.57 22.26
N LEU A 395 -13.08 11.53 22.51
CA LEU A 395 -13.11 10.28 21.72
C LEU A 395 -14.44 9.49 21.82
N PRO A 396 -15.00 9.23 23.03
CA PRO A 396 -16.28 8.54 23.14
C PRO A 396 -17.46 9.42 22.72
N LEU A 397 -17.35 10.75 22.86
CA LEU A 397 -18.36 11.70 22.40
C LEU A 397 -18.40 11.81 20.86
N LEU A 398 -17.25 11.73 20.17
CA LEU A 398 -17.22 11.71 18.69
C LEU A 398 -17.67 10.38 18.11
N ALA A 399 -17.30 9.23 18.71
CA ALA A 399 -17.83 7.94 18.28
C ALA A 399 -19.35 7.86 18.49
N SER A 400 -19.85 8.39 19.61
CA SER A 400 -21.29 8.52 19.87
C SER A 400 -21.95 9.56 18.96
N ALA A 401 -21.31 10.69 18.65
CA ALA A 401 -21.84 11.71 17.74
C ALA A 401 -21.87 11.25 16.28
N ILE A 402 -20.85 10.52 15.81
CA ILE A 402 -20.85 9.89 14.48
C ILE A 402 -21.94 8.81 14.39
N PHE A 403 -22.14 8.03 15.45
CA PHE A 403 -23.28 7.10 15.53
C PHE A 403 -24.63 7.82 15.53
N THR A 404 -24.74 8.95 16.23
CA THR A 404 -26.00 9.70 16.34
C THR A 404 -26.33 10.48 15.05
N LEU A 405 -25.31 10.96 14.32
CA LEU A 405 -25.44 11.67 13.04
C LEU A 405 -25.66 10.76 11.83
N CYS A 406 -25.26 9.49 11.90
CA CYS A 406 -25.40 8.53 10.79
C CYS A 406 -26.58 7.55 10.94
N VAL A 407 -27.27 7.53 12.09
CA VAL A 407 -28.42 6.65 12.39
C VAL A 407 -29.75 7.43 12.47
N LEU A 408 -29.73 8.75 12.29
CA LEU A 408 -30.89 9.59 11.99
C LEU A 408 -30.91 9.88 10.48
#